data_AF-A0A1A8UQ24-F1
#
_entry.id   AF-A0A1A8UQ24-F1
#
_cell.length_a   1.000
_cell.length_b   1.000
_cell.length_c   1.000
_cell.angle_alpha   90.00
_cell.angle_beta   90.00
_cell.angle_gamma   90.00
#
_symmetry.space_group_name_H-M   'P 1'
#
loop_
_entity.id
_entity.type
_entity.pdbx_description
1 polymer ?
#
loop_
_entity_poly.entity_id
_entity_poly.type
_entity_poly.pdbx_seq_one_letter_code
_entity_poly.pdbx_strand_id
1 'polypeptide(L)'
;GPLAITSSNPSGESDSTHHSMVINRLGHKIQGVLCDGDSNEVVASTVVNCLRIDEGVITIVREGCVPAIKVQQIFDRLKNSMI
;
A
#
# COMPACT_ATOMS: atom_id res chain seq x y z
N GLY A 1 7.19 -17.34 -6.32
CA GLY A 1 7.02 -17.26 -4.86
C GLY A 1 6.50 -15.89 -4.48
N PRO A 2 6.27 -15.59 -3.19
CA PRO A 2 5.91 -14.25 -2.75
C PRO A 2 7.01 -13.23 -3.14
N LEU A 3 6.60 -12.02 -3.52
CA LEU A 3 7.51 -10.93 -3.89
C LEU A 3 7.52 -9.89 -2.78
N ALA A 4 8.70 -9.55 -2.27
CA ALA A 4 8.90 -8.43 -1.37
C ALA A 4 9.15 -7.17 -2.22
N ILE A 5 8.22 -6.21 -2.17
CA ILE A 5 8.27 -4.98 -2.95
C ILE A 5 7.96 -3.77 -2.08
N THR A 6 8.56 -2.64 -2.44
CA THR A 6 8.29 -1.30 -1.89
C THR A 6 7.98 -0.35 -3.05
N SER A 7 7.72 0.92 -2.78
CA SER A 7 7.61 1.91 -3.85
C SER A 7 8.94 2.02 -4.63
N SER A 8 8.83 2.18 -5.95
CA SER A 8 9.95 2.14 -6.90
C SER A 8 10.59 3.51 -7.08
N ASN A 9 11.14 4.07 -6.00
CA ASN A 9 11.80 5.37 -5.97
C ASN A 9 13.01 5.36 -5.02
N PRO A 10 13.96 6.28 -5.20
CA PRO A 10 14.97 6.56 -4.18
C PRO A 10 14.31 6.90 -2.84
N SER A 11 14.90 6.44 -1.74
CA SER A 11 14.38 6.73 -0.40
C SER A 11 14.37 8.24 -0.12
N GLY A 12 13.25 8.73 0.42
CA GLY A 12 13.04 10.16 0.68
C GLY A 12 12.42 10.94 -0.49
N GLU A 13 12.35 10.33 -1.69
CA GLU A 13 11.63 10.93 -2.83
C GLU A 13 10.14 10.52 -2.85
N SER A 14 9.37 11.22 -3.69
CA SER A 14 7.97 10.86 -3.95
C SER A 14 7.85 9.50 -4.63
N ASP A 15 6.78 8.78 -4.29
CA ASP A 15 6.44 7.50 -4.92
C ASP A 15 6.33 7.64 -6.45
N SER A 16 6.83 6.64 -7.16
CA SER A 16 6.74 6.58 -8.61
C SER A 16 5.35 6.09 -9.04
N THR A 17 4.61 6.92 -9.77
CA THR A 17 3.25 6.59 -10.25
C THR A 17 3.20 6.23 -11.74
N HIS A 18 4.31 6.37 -12.48
CA HIS A 18 4.43 5.99 -13.88
C HIS A 18 5.83 5.37 -14.13
N HIS A 19 5.91 4.39 -15.03
CA HIS A 19 7.16 3.64 -15.29
C HIS A 19 8.33 4.53 -15.74
N SER A 20 8.06 5.65 -16.43
CA SER A 20 9.08 6.62 -16.82
C SER A 20 9.82 7.24 -15.62
N MET A 21 9.14 7.44 -14.48
CA MET A 21 9.76 7.94 -13.25
C MET A 21 10.80 6.93 -12.73
N VAL A 22 10.47 5.63 -12.78
CA VAL A 22 11.35 4.54 -12.37
C VAL A 22 12.57 4.46 -13.28
N ILE A 23 12.38 4.50 -14.60
CA ILE A 23 13.48 4.47 -15.58
C ILE A 23 14.43 5.65 -15.35
N ASN A 24 13.89 6.86 -15.20
CA ASN A 24 14.68 8.08 -15.04
C ASN A 24 15.49 8.08 -13.73
N ARG A 25 14.92 7.56 -12.63
CA ARG A 25 15.55 7.60 -11.29
C ARG A 25 16.42 6.39 -10.99
N LEU A 26 16.00 5.20 -11.43
CA LEU A 26 16.55 3.90 -11.02
C LEU A 26 17.01 3.02 -12.18
N GLY A 27 16.74 3.36 -13.44
CA GLY A 27 16.98 2.48 -14.60
C GLY A 27 18.43 1.99 -14.75
N HIS A 28 19.40 2.74 -14.25
CA HIS A 28 20.83 2.37 -14.25
C HIS A 28 21.25 1.47 -13.07
N LYS A 29 20.33 1.15 -12.15
CA LYS A 29 20.58 0.35 -10.93
C LYS A 29 19.75 -0.94 -10.86
N ILE A 30 18.82 -1.14 -11.78
CA ILE A 30 17.87 -2.28 -11.78
C ILE A 30 17.97 -3.05 -13.09
N GLN A 31 17.65 -4.35 -13.05
CA GLN A 31 17.78 -5.25 -14.20
C GLN A 31 16.67 -5.09 -15.24
N GLY A 32 15.53 -4.51 -14.85
CA GLY A 32 14.41 -4.29 -15.75
C GLY A 32 13.29 -3.48 -15.11
N VAL A 33 12.43 -2.93 -15.97
CA VAL A 33 11.21 -2.20 -15.61
C VAL A 33 10.08 -2.72 -16.48
N LEU A 34 8.93 -3.04 -15.88
CA LEU A 34 7.70 -3.32 -16.62
C LEU A 34 6.99 -2.00 -16.89
N CYS A 35 6.77 -1.68 -18.17
CA CYS A 35 6.23 -0.40 -18.61
C CYS A 35 4.73 -0.50 -18.94
N ASP A 36 3.86 -0.22 -17.97
CA ASP A 36 2.40 -0.36 -18.08
C ASP A 36 1.63 0.97 -17.90
N GLY A 37 2.27 2.10 -18.22
CA GLY A 37 1.63 3.42 -18.08
C GLY A 37 1.54 3.93 -16.64
N ASP A 38 0.43 4.59 -16.34
CA ASP A 38 0.08 5.23 -15.06
C ASP A 38 -0.49 4.23 -14.06
N SER A 39 -0.23 4.47 -12.78
CA SER A 39 -0.81 3.70 -11.68
C SER A 39 -2.28 4.05 -11.49
N ASN A 40 -3.12 3.05 -11.22
CA ASN A 40 -4.54 3.26 -10.88
C ASN A 40 -4.71 4.05 -9.58
N GLU A 41 -3.77 3.91 -8.65
CA GLU A 41 -3.74 4.62 -7.37
C GLU A 41 -2.43 5.40 -7.25
N VAL A 42 -2.52 6.67 -6.85
CA VAL A 42 -1.35 7.56 -6.69
C VAL A 42 -0.85 7.64 -5.25
N VAL A 43 -1.55 6.98 -4.32
CA VAL A 43 -1.21 6.91 -2.91
C VAL A 43 -0.96 5.45 -2.56
N ALA A 44 0.04 5.20 -1.71
CA ALA A 44 0.36 3.86 -1.22
C ALA A 44 -0.83 3.20 -0.50
N SER A 45 -0.75 1.88 -0.30
CA SER A 45 -1.78 1.12 0.40
C SER A 45 -1.95 1.53 1.87
N THR A 46 -3.19 1.44 2.34
CA THR A 46 -3.50 1.50 3.78
C THR A 46 -2.96 0.26 4.48
N VAL A 47 -2.25 0.46 5.59
CA VAL A 47 -1.63 -0.60 6.38
C VAL A 47 -2.32 -0.70 7.73
N VAL A 48 -2.86 -1.87 8.03
CA VAL A 48 -3.59 -2.16 9.27
C VAL A 48 -2.85 -3.23 10.04
N ASN A 49 -2.55 -2.95 11.30
CA ASN A 49 -2.04 -3.93 12.25
C ASN A 49 -3.22 -4.72 12.85
N CYS A 50 -3.21 -6.03 12.60
CA CYS A 50 -4.22 -6.98 13.05
C CYS A 50 -3.68 -7.97 14.11
N LEU A 51 -2.54 -7.71 14.74
CA LEU A 51 -1.94 -8.64 15.71
C LEU A 51 -2.82 -8.91 16.94
N ARG A 52 -3.78 -8.03 17.25
CA ARG A 52 -4.74 -8.16 18.36
C ARG A 52 -6.19 -8.23 17.85
N ILE A 53 -6.39 -8.75 16.64
CA ILE A 53 -7.70 -8.80 16.02
C ILE A 53 -8.69 -9.67 16.81
N ASP A 54 -8.20 -10.74 17.46
CA ASP A 54 -9.01 -11.63 18.31
C ASP A 54 -9.51 -10.93 19.58
N GLU A 55 -8.84 -9.87 20.02
CA GLU A 55 -9.29 -9.00 21.11
C GLU A 55 -10.26 -7.91 20.61
N GLY A 56 -10.59 -7.94 19.32
CA GLY A 56 -11.44 -6.94 18.68
C GLY A 56 -10.74 -5.60 18.47
N VAL A 57 -9.41 -5.59 18.34
CA VAL A 57 -8.59 -4.38 18.19
C VAL A 57 -7.80 -4.41 16.87
N ILE A 58 -7.92 -3.33 16.09
CA ILE A 58 -7.06 -3.04 14.94
C ILE A 58 -6.37 -1.69 15.13
N THR A 59 -5.25 -1.46 14.44
CA THR A 59 -4.57 -0.16 14.46
C THR A 59 -4.15 0.22 13.05
N ILE A 60 -4.52 1.42 12.60
CA ILE A 60 -4.04 1.96 11.32
C ILE A 60 -2.59 2.41 11.52
N VAL A 61 -1.65 1.75 10.85
CA VAL A 61 -0.22 2.09 10.87
C VAL A 61 0.09 3.18 9.86
N ARG A 62 -0.61 3.14 8.71
CA ARG A 62 -0.54 4.16 7.67
C ARG A 62 -1.88 4.22 6.96
N GLU A 63 -2.47 5.39 6.89
CA GLU A 63 -3.61 5.64 5.99
C GLU A 63 -3.10 5.86 4.57
N GLY A 64 -3.74 5.20 3.60
CA GLY A 64 -3.37 5.22 2.19
C GLY A 64 -4.60 5.38 1.30
N CYS A 65 -4.62 4.72 0.14
CA CYS A 65 -5.74 4.81 -0.82
C CYS A 65 -7.11 4.38 -0.25
N VAL A 66 -7.13 3.59 0.83
CA VAL A 66 -8.38 3.22 1.52
C VAL A 66 -8.52 4.06 2.80
N PRO A 67 -9.52 4.95 2.90
CA PRO A 67 -9.68 5.79 4.07
C PRO A 67 -9.84 4.98 5.36
N ALA A 68 -9.24 5.46 6.46
CA ALA A 68 -9.28 4.81 7.76
C ALA A 68 -10.72 4.58 8.24
N ILE A 69 -11.62 5.53 7.96
CA ILE A 69 -13.04 5.39 8.30
C ILE A 69 -13.70 4.20 7.59
N LYS A 70 -13.33 3.94 6.33
CA LYS A 70 -13.87 2.82 5.57
C LYS A 70 -13.35 1.50 6.13
N VAL A 71 -12.09 1.44 6.53
CA VAL A 71 -11.51 0.28 7.22
C VAL A 71 -12.26 0.02 8.53
N GLN A 72 -12.47 1.04 9.35
CA GLN A 72 -13.18 0.92 10.62
C GLN A 72 -14.62 0.44 10.43
N GLN A 73 -15.35 1.01 9.47
CA GLN A 73 -16.71 0.58 9.14
C GLN A 73 -16.78 -0.90 8.73
N ILE A 74 -15.82 -1.39 7.94
CA ILE A 74 -15.74 -2.80 7.56
C ILE A 74 -15.50 -3.67 8.80
N PHE A 75 -14.55 -3.26 9.65
CA PHE A 75 -14.22 -3.98 10.87
C PHE A 75 -15.42 -4.07 11.83
N ASP A 76 -16.08 -2.95 12.11
CA ASP A 76 -17.25 -2.89 12.99
C ASP A 76 -18.40 -3.74 12.45
N ARG A 77 -18.64 -3.70 11.13
CA ARG A 77 -19.66 -4.53 10.48
C ARG A 77 -19.39 -6.02 10.66
N LEU A 78 -18.13 -6.46 10.50
CA LEU A 78 -17.76 -7.86 10.65
C LEU A 78 -17.80 -8.32 12.11
N LYS A 79 -17.37 -7.46 13.04
CA LYS A 79 -17.46 -7.71 14.49
C LYS A 79 -18.91 -7.96 14.93
N ASN A 80 -19.85 -7.17 14.40
CA ASN A 80 -21.27 -7.32 14.70
C ASN A 80 -21.93 -8.52 14.01
N SER A 81 -21.34 -9.06 12.94
CA SER A 81 -21.84 -10.23 12.21
C SER A 81 -21.39 -11.57 12.81
N MET A 82 -20.40 -11.56 13.71
CA MET A 82 -19.93 -12.76 14.43
C MET A 82 -20.73 -13.04 15.70
N ILE A 83 -21.83 -12.30 15.94
CA ILE A 83 -22.76 -12.46 17.06
C ILE A 83 -24.02 -13.16 16.56
#